data_AF-A0A1H6ISK4-F1
#
_entry.id   AF-A0A1H6ISK4-F1
#
_cell.length_a   1.000
_cell.length_b   1.000
_cell.length_c   1.000
_cell.angle_alpha   90.00
_cell.angle_beta   90.00
_cell.angle_gamma   90.00
#
_symmetry.space_group_name_H-M   'P 1'
#
loop_
_entity.id
_entity.type
_entity.pdbx_description
1 polymer ?
#
loop_
_entity_poly.entity_id
_entity_poly.type
_entity_poly.pdbx_seq_one_letter_code
_entity_poly.pdbx_strand_id
1 'polypeptide(L)'
;MPFCMNCGKKLPDGAKFCFECGTRFGSVNQQPRIQIFEGVVHKCPNCGEVVSSFEVNCSLCGYEFRDTRVSSALDSFSSQLQSLETEKEKIDFIKSFPIPNNKEDILSFMNYAKSNFDTEYYASHLDVEDISDAWLAIIERCYQQAKYTLRGTSDLRDIKSDYLSIKGAINQQKAKNSAFSFIPYVLIIFGLILIISDINIGVILFGAGIIMLFTMKGSSNQTIDPKLKGYSSWNQEKKVGWIILNIFSLGIPAIVYSNKQKQEKLDSLNCYSEKTGFASWSAGAQVMWIILNIYTLGIPALIYSNRQKQNSIIRYESKRKGFSSWSAGLKLIWIILNIYTLGIPALIYYSKKK
;
A
#
# COMPACT_ATOMS: atom_id res chain seq x y z
N MET A 1 -60.90 -67.80 4.91
CA MET A 1 -61.66 -66.60 4.49
C MET A 1 -61.00 -65.38 5.10
N PRO A 2 -60.38 -64.49 4.31
CA PRO A 2 -59.69 -63.31 4.83
C PRO A 2 -60.68 -62.19 5.24
N PHE A 3 -60.32 -61.41 6.26
CA PHE A 3 -61.03 -60.20 6.67
C PHE A 3 -60.15 -58.97 6.42
N CYS A 4 -60.76 -57.83 6.12
CA CYS A 4 -60.04 -56.57 5.89
C CYS A 4 -59.39 -56.07 7.19
N MET A 5 -58.09 -55.79 7.16
CA MET A 5 -57.36 -55.26 8.34
C MET A 5 -57.73 -53.81 8.69
N ASN A 6 -58.29 -53.05 7.75
CA ASN A 6 -58.66 -51.65 7.98
C ASN A 6 -60.09 -51.49 8.53
N CYS A 7 -61.05 -52.29 8.06
CA CYS A 7 -62.47 -52.16 8.47
C CYS A 7 -63.11 -53.44 9.03
N GLY A 8 -62.37 -54.55 9.13
CA GLY A 8 -62.83 -55.80 9.74
C GLY A 8 -63.82 -56.63 8.91
N LYS A 9 -64.24 -56.15 7.73
CA LYS A 9 -65.26 -56.84 6.90
C LYS A 9 -64.70 -58.03 6.15
N LYS A 10 -65.54 -59.05 5.95
CA LYS A 10 -65.19 -60.28 5.23
C LYS A 10 -64.88 -59.96 3.78
N LEU A 11 -63.72 -60.39 3.30
CA LEU A 11 -63.32 -60.23 1.91
C LEU A 11 -63.76 -61.46 1.10
N PRO A 12 -64.28 -61.30 -0.11
CA PRO A 12 -64.54 -62.43 -1.01
C PRO A 12 -63.21 -63.03 -1.49
N ASP A 13 -63.22 -64.33 -1.78
CA ASP A 13 -62.00 -65.07 -2.17
C ASP A 13 -61.44 -64.49 -3.49
N GLY A 14 -60.17 -64.07 -3.47
CA GLY A 14 -59.49 -63.45 -4.61
C GLY A 14 -59.62 -61.92 -4.72
N ALA A 15 -60.19 -61.23 -3.74
CA ALA A 15 -60.34 -59.76 -3.76
C ALA A 15 -58.99 -59.02 -3.74
N LYS A 16 -58.76 -58.14 -4.74
CA LYS A 16 -57.57 -57.24 -4.81
C LYS A 16 -57.72 -55.95 -4.00
N PHE A 17 -58.90 -55.69 -3.45
CA PHE A 17 -59.21 -54.55 -2.57
C PHE A 17 -60.50 -54.80 -1.78
N CYS A 18 -60.70 -54.08 -0.68
CA CYS A 18 -61.95 -54.11 0.08
C CYS A 18 -63.04 -53.31 -0.63
N PHE A 19 -64.17 -53.95 -0.92
CA PHE A 19 -65.32 -53.31 -1.58
C PHE A 19 -66.03 -52.25 -0.73
N GLU A 20 -65.82 -52.25 0.59
CA GLU A 20 -66.47 -51.28 1.47
C GLU A 20 -65.62 -50.07 1.81
N CYS A 21 -64.35 -50.27 2.19
CA CYS A 21 -63.47 -49.16 2.57
C CYS A 21 -62.45 -48.79 1.48
N GLY A 22 -62.40 -49.53 0.37
CA GLY A 22 -61.52 -49.25 -0.76
C GLY A 22 -60.05 -49.63 -0.57
N THR A 23 -59.65 -50.19 0.60
CA THR A 23 -58.25 -50.55 0.87
C THR A 23 -57.77 -51.65 -0.08
N ARG A 24 -56.70 -51.39 -0.85
CA ARG A 24 -56.12 -52.36 -1.81
C ARG A 24 -55.28 -53.41 -1.09
N PHE A 25 -55.36 -54.66 -1.56
CA PHE A 25 -54.60 -55.82 -1.08
C PHE A 25 -53.92 -56.49 -2.26
N GLY A 26 -52.60 -56.53 -2.22
CA GLY A 26 -51.75 -57.03 -3.30
C GLY A 26 -50.44 -56.25 -3.29
N SER A 27 -49.35 -56.96 -3.55
CA SER A 27 -47.99 -56.43 -3.66
C SER A 27 -47.93 -55.29 -4.68
N VAL A 28 -48.22 -54.08 -4.19
CA VAL A 28 -47.78 -52.91 -4.91
C VAL A 28 -46.26 -52.99 -4.82
N ASN A 29 -45.61 -53.20 -5.97
CA ASN A 29 -44.24 -52.75 -6.19
C ASN A 29 -44.23 -51.22 -6.03
N GLN A 30 -44.51 -50.74 -4.82
CA GLN A 30 -44.03 -49.46 -4.37
C GLN A 30 -42.55 -49.75 -4.18
N GLN A 31 -41.75 -49.43 -5.19
CA GLN A 31 -40.43 -48.95 -4.85
C GLN A 31 -40.68 -47.94 -3.73
N PRO A 32 -40.15 -48.16 -2.51
CA PRO A 32 -40.39 -47.25 -1.41
C PRO A 32 -40.08 -45.86 -1.95
N ARG A 33 -41.02 -44.92 -1.83
CA ARG A 33 -40.79 -43.54 -2.26
C ARG A 33 -39.59 -43.06 -1.45
N ILE A 34 -38.40 -43.06 -2.04
CA ILE A 34 -37.17 -42.68 -1.37
C ILE A 34 -37.29 -41.17 -1.16
N GLN A 35 -37.61 -40.77 0.06
CA GLN A 35 -37.51 -39.38 0.48
C GLN A 35 -36.07 -39.17 0.91
N ILE A 36 -35.30 -38.50 0.06
CA ILE A 36 -33.97 -38.00 0.42
C ILE A 36 -34.22 -36.68 1.13
N PHE A 37 -34.08 -36.67 2.46
CA PHE A 37 -34.12 -35.44 3.24
C PHE A 37 -32.78 -34.72 3.05
N GLU A 38 -32.80 -33.55 2.43
CA GLU A 38 -31.62 -32.68 2.34
C GLU A 38 -31.58 -31.74 3.56
N GLY A 39 -30.50 -31.80 4.33
CA GLY A 39 -30.23 -30.87 5.44
C GLY A 39 -30.66 -31.35 6.83
N VAL A 40 -30.54 -30.43 7.80
CA VAL A 40 -30.84 -30.65 9.22
C VAL A 40 -31.97 -29.71 9.64
N VAL A 41 -33.00 -30.24 10.30
CA VAL A 41 -34.09 -29.42 10.87
C VAL A 41 -33.78 -29.13 12.34
N HIS A 42 -33.51 -27.87 12.65
CA HIS A 42 -33.31 -27.42 14.02
C HIS A 42 -34.67 -27.16 14.69
N LYS A 43 -34.91 -27.83 15.83
CA LYS A 43 -36.15 -27.72 16.61
C LYS A 43 -35.88 -27.20 18.00
N CYS A 44 -36.83 -26.46 18.57
CA CYS A 44 -36.76 -25.99 19.94
C CYS A 44 -36.75 -27.19 20.91
N PRO A 45 -35.80 -27.28 21.86
CA PRO A 45 -35.74 -28.39 22.79
C PRO A 45 -36.90 -28.37 23.81
N ASN A 46 -37.54 -27.21 24.00
CA ASN A 46 -38.65 -27.04 24.95
C ASN A 46 -40.01 -27.36 24.33
N CYS A 47 -40.32 -26.88 23.12
CA CYS A 47 -41.66 -27.03 22.51
C CYS A 47 -41.69 -27.79 21.17
N GLY A 48 -40.55 -28.06 20.54
CA GLY A 48 -40.48 -28.78 19.26
C GLY A 48 -40.76 -27.95 18.01
N GLU A 49 -41.02 -26.64 18.14
CA GLU A 49 -41.18 -25.71 17.01
C GLU A 49 -39.91 -25.64 16.15
N VAL A 50 -40.05 -25.44 14.84
CA VAL A 50 -38.89 -25.26 13.96
C VAL A 50 -38.30 -23.87 14.21
N VAL A 51 -37.01 -23.81 14.52
CA VAL A 51 -36.33 -22.58 14.91
C VAL A 51 -35.62 -22.00 13.70
N SER A 52 -35.71 -20.67 13.54
CA SER A 52 -34.99 -19.99 12.48
C SER A 52 -33.51 -19.77 12.85
N SER A 53 -32.65 -19.67 11.84
CA SER A 53 -31.22 -19.40 12.03
C SER A 53 -30.96 -18.12 12.82
N PHE A 54 -30.06 -18.20 13.82
CA PHE A 54 -29.65 -17.09 14.69
C PHE A 54 -30.77 -16.48 15.57
N GLU A 55 -31.87 -17.20 15.78
CA GLU A 55 -32.88 -16.78 16.75
C GLU A 55 -32.36 -16.99 18.18
N VAL A 56 -32.42 -15.94 19.01
CA VAL A 56 -31.97 -16.02 20.42
C VAL A 56 -33.06 -16.63 21.31
N ASN A 57 -34.33 -16.48 20.93
CA ASN A 57 -35.46 -16.99 21.68
C ASN A 57 -36.44 -17.70 20.76
N CYS A 58 -37.05 -18.78 21.22
CA CYS A 58 -38.13 -19.44 20.47
C CYS A 58 -39.35 -18.53 20.38
N SER A 59 -39.77 -18.17 19.17
CA SER A 59 -40.97 -17.38 18.90
C SER A 59 -42.28 -17.98 19.45
N LEU A 60 -42.34 -19.30 19.69
CA LEU A 60 -43.54 -19.96 20.20
C LEU A 60 -43.59 -20.05 21.75
N CYS A 61 -42.47 -20.40 22.39
CA CYS A 61 -42.46 -20.70 23.84
C CYS A 61 -41.55 -19.80 24.69
N GLY A 62 -40.80 -18.88 24.06
CA GLY A 62 -39.90 -17.96 24.77
C GLY A 62 -38.63 -18.61 25.32
N TYR A 63 -38.34 -19.87 24.98
CA TYR A 63 -37.10 -20.54 25.39
C TYR A 63 -35.88 -19.84 24.79
N GLU A 64 -34.92 -19.45 25.64
CA GLU A 64 -33.67 -18.79 25.26
C GLU A 64 -32.62 -19.82 24.80
N PHE A 65 -32.12 -19.66 23.58
CA PHE A 65 -31.02 -20.46 23.03
C PHE A 65 -29.68 -19.85 23.47
N ARG A 66 -28.97 -20.54 24.35
CA ARG A 66 -27.66 -20.09 24.88
C ARG A 66 -26.45 -20.62 24.12
N ASP A 67 -26.63 -21.72 23.39
CA ASP A 67 -25.55 -22.33 22.63
C ASP A 67 -25.41 -21.66 21.26
N THR A 68 -24.47 -20.73 21.14
CA THR A 68 -23.96 -20.28 19.85
C THR A 68 -23.15 -21.41 19.23
N ARG A 69 -23.81 -22.35 18.56
CA ARG A 69 -23.08 -23.36 17.77
C ARG A 69 -22.45 -22.64 16.59
N VAL A 70 -21.11 -22.61 16.58
CA VAL A 70 -20.36 -22.28 15.38
C VAL A 70 -20.77 -23.28 14.30
N SER A 71 -20.96 -22.80 13.08
CA SER A 71 -21.15 -23.68 11.91
C SER A 71 -20.07 -24.76 11.91
N SER A 72 -20.45 -26.03 11.77
CA SER A 72 -19.50 -27.14 11.68
C SER A 72 -18.53 -26.98 10.50
N ALA A 73 -18.99 -26.34 9.41
CA ALA A 73 -18.14 -26.00 8.28
C ALA A 73 -17.11 -24.92 8.64
N LEU A 74 -17.50 -23.92 9.44
CA LEU A 74 -16.56 -22.88 9.89
C LEU A 74 -15.57 -23.41 10.94
N ASP A 75 -16.02 -24.30 11.82
CA ASP A 75 -15.16 -24.93 12.83
C ASP A 75 -14.06 -25.79 12.17
N SER A 76 -14.45 -26.65 11.22
CA SER A 76 -13.50 -27.45 10.44
C SER A 76 -12.56 -26.59 9.58
N PHE A 77 -13.06 -25.52 8.96
CA PHE A 77 -12.23 -24.53 8.24
C PHE A 77 -11.17 -23.91 9.16
N SER A 78 -11.60 -23.40 10.33
CA SER A 78 -10.71 -22.70 11.26
C SER A 78 -9.64 -23.62 11.84
N SER A 79 -10.00 -24.88 12.15
CA SER A 79 -9.08 -25.89 12.65
C SER A 79 -8.03 -26.27 11.61
N GLN A 80 -8.45 -26.46 10.34
CA GLN A 80 -7.52 -26.75 9.25
C GLN A 80 -6.59 -25.56 8.99
N LEU A 81 -7.11 -24.34 8.98
CA LEU A 81 -6.32 -23.13 8.77
C LEU A 81 -5.23 -22.95 9.84
N GLN A 82 -5.54 -23.27 11.10
CA GLN A 82 -4.58 -23.19 12.21
C GLN A 82 -3.47 -24.26 12.12
N SER A 83 -3.76 -25.41 11.51
CA SER A 83 -2.78 -26.48 11.33
C SER A 83 -1.74 -26.20 10.25
N LEU A 84 -1.94 -25.19 9.40
CA LEU A 84 -1.01 -24.81 8.33
C LEU A 84 0.12 -23.94 8.89
N GLU A 85 1.36 -24.24 8.49
CA GLU A 85 2.54 -23.53 8.97
C GLU A 85 2.89 -22.34 8.07
N THR A 86 2.83 -22.52 6.75
CA THR A 86 3.30 -21.49 5.82
C THR A 86 2.19 -20.52 5.42
N GLU A 87 2.57 -19.26 5.20
CA GLU A 87 1.65 -18.21 4.73
C GLU A 87 1.06 -18.53 3.36
N LYS A 88 1.86 -19.13 2.46
CA LYS A 88 1.40 -19.53 1.13
C LYS A 88 0.33 -20.62 1.20
N GLU A 89 0.52 -21.66 2.01
CA GLU A 89 -0.50 -22.70 2.21
C GLU A 89 -1.80 -22.12 2.77
N LYS A 90 -1.70 -21.16 3.71
CA LYS A 90 -2.87 -20.47 4.26
C LYS A 90 -3.61 -19.69 3.17
N ILE A 91 -2.90 -18.93 2.34
CA ILE A 91 -3.48 -18.17 1.22
C ILE A 91 -4.21 -19.11 0.26
N ASP A 92 -3.54 -20.17 -0.19
CA ASP A 92 -4.08 -21.14 -1.13
C ASP A 92 -5.29 -21.89 -0.55
N PHE A 93 -5.24 -22.25 0.74
CA PHE A 93 -6.34 -22.89 1.45
C PHE A 93 -7.55 -21.96 1.58
N ILE A 94 -7.36 -20.73 2.07
CA ILE A 94 -8.43 -19.73 2.20
C ILE A 94 -9.06 -19.49 0.82
N LYS A 95 -8.26 -19.31 -0.24
CA LYS A 95 -8.77 -19.05 -1.60
C LYS A 95 -9.47 -20.26 -2.22
N SER A 96 -9.14 -21.48 -1.86
CA SER A 96 -9.75 -22.68 -2.47
C SER A 96 -10.94 -23.21 -1.69
N PHE A 97 -11.14 -22.77 -0.44
CA PHE A 97 -12.18 -23.31 0.42
C PHE A 97 -13.60 -23.11 -0.16
N PRO A 98 -14.43 -24.17 -0.22
CA PRO A 98 -15.78 -24.09 -0.73
C PRO A 98 -16.72 -23.41 0.28
N ILE A 99 -17.46 -22.40 -0.15
CA ILE A 99 -18.49 -21.75 0.69
C ILE A 99 -19.74 -22.64 0.71
N PRO A 100 -20.22 -23.06 1.89
CA PRO A 100 -21.45 -23.86 1.98
C PRO A 100 -22.68 -23.10 1.48
N ASN A 101 -23.74 -23.84 1.13
CA ASN A 101 -24.96 -23.30 0.55
C ASN A 101 -26.08 -23.02 1.59
N ASN A 102 -25.76 -23.06 2.89
CA ASN A 102 -26.69 -22.75 3.97
C ASN A 102 -26.61 -21.26 4.39
N LYS A 103 -27.75 -20.66 4.75
CA LYS A 103 -27.85 -19.30 5.28
C LYS A 103 -26.89 -19.06 6.45
N GLU A 104 -26.88 -19.97 7.44
CA GLU A 104 -26.06 -19.84 8.66
C GLU A 104 -24.57 -19.82 8.33
N ASP A 105 -24.15 -20.72 7.46
CA ASP A 105 -22.76 -20.84 7.06
C ASP A 105 -22.31 -19.61 6.29
N ILE A 106 -23.07 -19.16 5.29
CA ILE A 106 -22.73 -17.97 4.50
C ILE A 106 -22.55 -16.73 5.40
N LEU A 107 -23.46 -16.53 6.36
CA LEU A 107 -23.39 -15.41 7.30
C LEU A 107 -22.19 -15.54 8.26
N SER A 108 -21.96 -16.72 8.80
CA SER A 108 -20.84 -16.98 9.72
C SER A 108 -19.49 -16.80 9.02
N PHE A 109 -19.34 -17.34 7.80
CA PHE A 109 -18.14 -17.19 6.99
C PHE A 109 -17.90 -15.73 6.58
N MET A 110 -18.95 -14.99 6.19
CA MET A 110 -18.82 -13.56 5.87
C MET A 110 -18.30 -12.77 7.08
N ASN A 111 -18.91 -12.99 8.26
CA ASN A 111 -18.48 -12.31 9.49
C ASN A 111 -17.06 -12.68 9.90
N TYR A 112 -16.70 -13.96 9.79
CA TYR A 112 -15.34 -14.44 10.08
C TYR A 112 -14.30 -13.85 9.12
N ALA A 113 -14.59 -13.84 7.82
CA ALA A 113 -13.68 -13.25 6.83
C ALA A 113 -13.53 -11.73 7.03
N LYS A 114 -14.64 -11.05 7.31
CA LYS A 114 -14.64 -9.61 7.64
C LYS A 114 -13.80 -9.28 8.87
N SER A 115 -13.85 -10.09 9.94
CA SER A 115 -13.05 -9.85 11.14
C SER A 115 -11.56 -10.10 10.95
N ASN A 116 -11.18 -10.94 9.98
CA ASN A 116 -9.79 -11.25 9.67
C ASN A 116 -9.21 -10.39 8.53
N PHE A 117 -10.05 -9.67 7.80
CA PHE A 117 -9.61 -8.82 6.69
C PHE A 117 -9.07 -7.48 7.19
N ASP A 118 -7.79 -7.22 6.94
CA ASP A 118 -7.17 -5.91 7.19
C ASP A 118 -7.27 -5.03 5.95
N THR A 119 -8.09 -3.99 6.06
CA THR A 119 -8.33 -3.06 4.94
C THR A 119 -7.11 -2.17 4.67
N GLU A 120 -6.42 -1.70 5.72
CA GLU A 120 -5.27 -0.79 5.59
C GLU A 120 -4.04 -1.51 5.04
N TYR A 121 -3.80 -2.74 5.53
CA TYR A 121 -2.74 -3.59 5.02
C TYR A 121 -2.96 -3.93 3.54
N TYR A 122 -4.16 -4.37 3.16
CA TYR A 122 -4.49 -4.65 1.76
C TYR A 122 -4.34 -3.42 0.85
N ALA A 123 -4.81 -2.25 1.28
CA ALA A 123 -4.74 -1.03 0.49
C ALA A 123 -3.31 -0.51 0.28
N SER A 124 -2.36 -0.92 1.12
CA SER A 124 -0.93 -0.58 1.02
C SER A 124 -0.10 -1.62 0.24
N HIS A 125 -0.62 -2.84 0.02
CA HIS A 125 0.10 -3.96 -0.61
C HIS A 125 -0.61 -4.52 -1.85
N LEU A 126 -1.11 -3.64 -2.73
CA LEU A 126 -1.93 -4.03 -3.89
C LEU A 126 -1.23 -4.95 -4.92
N ASP A 127 0.10 -4.94 -4.95
CA ASP A 127 0.90 -5.71 -5.91
C ASP A 127 1.44 -7.04 -5.32
N VAL A 128 1.10 -7.35 -4.07
CA VAL A 128 1.58 -8.55 -3.37
C VAL A 128 0.38 -9.46 -3.08
N GLU A 129 0.51 -10.73 -3.47
CA GLU A 129 -0.46 -11.75 -3.07
C GLU A 129 -0.22 -12.09 -1.60
N ASP A 130 -1.18 -11.73 -0.75
CA ASP A 130 -1.10 -11.88 0.70
C ASP A 130 -2.36 -12.52 1.30
N ILE A 131 -2.35 -12.74 2.62
CA ILE A 131 -3.48 -13.28 3.37
C ILE A 131 -4.73 -12.39 3.24
N SER A 132 -4.58 -11.07 3.13
CA SER A 132 -5.72 -10.14 3.03
C SER A 132 -6.42 -10.26 1.66
N ASP A 133 -5.67 -10.48 0.59
CA ASP A 133 -6.23 -10.80 -0.73
C ASP A 133 -7.04 -12.12 -0.69
N ALA A 134 -6.55 -13.12 0.03
CA ALA A 134 -7.28 -14.37 0.24
C ALA A 134 -8.62 -14.15 0.98
N TRP A 135 -8.62 -13.36 2.05
CA TRP A 135 -9.85 -13.00 2.77
C TRP A 135 -10.83 -12.20 1.92
N LEU A 136 -10.33 -11.27 1.10
CA LEU A 136 -11.16 -10.50 0.18
C LEU A 136 -11.83 -11.40 -0.87
N ALA A 137 -11.10 -12.39 -1.39
CA ALA A 137 -11.66 -13.39 -2.30
C ALA A 137 -12.79 -14.20 -1.65
N ILE A 138 -12.64 -14.56 -0.37
CA ILE A 138 -13.71 -15.24 0.39
C ILE A 138 -14.91 -14.31 0.62
N ILE A 139 -14.70 -13.06 1.01
CA ILE A 139 -15.77 -12.06 1.15
C ILE A 139 -16.56 -11.93 -0.15
N GLU A 140 -15.86 -11.83 -1.29
CA GLU A 140 -16.51 -11.77 -2.60
C GLU A 140 -17.34 -13.03 -2.90
N ARG A 141 -16.79 -14.22 -2.64
CA ARG A 141 -17.51 -15.48 -2.84
C ARG A 141 -18.73 -15.61 -1.95
N CYS A 142 -18.62 -15.25 -0.67
CA CYS A 142 -19.76 -15.23 0.27
C CYS A 142 -20.88 -14.32 -0.25
N TYR A 143 -20.54 -13.12 -0.75
CA TYR A 143 -21.54 -12.23 -1.32
C TYR A 143 -22.17 -12.80 -2.60
N GLN A 144 -21.40 -13.40 -3.51
CA GLN A 144 -21.96 -14.03 -4.70
C GLN A 144 -22.88 -15.20 -4.34
N GLN A 145 -22.46 -16.06 -3.41
CA GLN A 145 -23.27 -17.18 -2.95
C GLN A 145 -24.56 -16.70 -2.30
N ALA A 146 -24.49 -15.68 -1.44
CA ALA A 146 -25.66 -15.04 -0.84
C ALA A 146 -26.65 -14.52 -1.89
N LYS A 147 -26.17 -13.95 -3.00
CA LYS A 147 -27.03 -13.48 -4.10
C LYS A 147 -27.81 -14.60 -4.78
N TYR A 148 -27.34 -15.85 -4.73
CA TYR A 148 -28.06 -17.00 -5.27
C TYR A 148 -28.98 -17.62 -4.21
N THR A 149 -28.47 -17.86 -3.01
CA THR A 149 -29.19 -18.57 -1.93
C THR A 149 -30.21 -17.70 -1.21
N LEU A 150 -29.92 -16.42 -0.98
CA LEU A 150 -30.67 -15.53 -0.07
C LEU A 150 -31.49 -14.47 -0.84
N ARG A 151 -31.94 -14.78 -2.05
CA ARG A 151 -32.70 -13.83 -2.88
C ARG A 151 -34.00 -13.42 -2.18
N GLY A 152 -34.20 -12.11 -2.06
CA GLY A 152 -35.42 -11.53 -1.48
C GLY A 152 -35.46 -11.54 0.05
N THR A 153 -34.45 -12.07 0.74
CA THR A 153 -34.39 -12.01 2.21
C THR A 153 -33.74 -10.71 2.70
N SER A 154 -34.01 -10.34 3.96
CA SER A 154 -33.35 -9.21 4.62
C SER A 154 -31.83 -9.42 4.74
N ASP A 155 -31.40 -10.68 4.96
CA ASP A 155 -29.99 -11.04 5.20
C ASP A 155 -29.08 -10.67 4.02
N LEU A 156 -29.60 -10.77 2.78
CA LEU A 156 -28.84 -10.35 1.60
C LEU A 156 -28.51 -8.86 1.63
N ARG A 157 -29.37 -8.02 2.24
CA ARG A 157 -29.10 -6.58 2.38
C ARG A 157 -27.94 -6.35 3.33
N ASP A 158 -27.88 -7.10 4.43
CA ASP A 158 -26.82 -6.98 5.43
C ASP A 158 -25.47 -7.41 4.85
N ILE A 159 -25.42 -8.58 4.19
CA ILE A 159 -24.23 -9.07 3.48
C ILE A 159 -23.79 -8.10 2.38
N LYS A 160 -24.74 -7.54 1.62
CA LYS A 160 -24.45 -6.54 0.59
C LYS A 160 -23.88 -5.26 1.20
N SER A 161 -24.45 -4.79 2.30
CA SER A 161 -23.98 -3.60 3.02
C SER A 161 -22.54 -3.80 3.49
N ASP A 162 -22.24 -4.95 4.10
CA ASP A 162 -20.89 -5.30 4.54
C ASP A 162 -19.90 -5.32 3.38
N TYR A 163 -20.24 -6.01 2.30
CA TYR A 163 -19.42 -6.06 1.08
C TYR A 163 -19.13 -4.66 0.52
N LEU A 164 -20.16 -3.81 0.41
CA LEU A 164 -20.01 -2.45 -0.10
C LEU A 164 -19.18 -1.57 0.85
N SER A 165 -19.34 -1.73 2.17
CA SER A 165 -18.56 -0.98 3.16
C SER A 165 -17.06 -1.28 3.03
N ILE A 166 -16.70 -2.55 2.86
CA ILE A 166 -15.31 -3.00 2.70
C ILE A 166 -14.73 -2.45 1.40
N LYS A 167 -15.44 -2.60 0.27
CA LYS A 167 -15.01 -2.04 -1.02
C LYS A 167 -14.88 -0.52 -0.98
N GLY A 168 -15.79 0.17 -0.29
CA GLY A 168 -15.73 1.61 -0.06
C GLY A 168 -14.49 2.02 0.74
N ALA A 169 -14.20 1.31 1.83
CA ALA A 169 -13.03 1.57 2.69
C ALA A 169 -11.71 1.38 1.93
N ILE A 170 -11.58 0.30 1.15
CA ILE A 170 -10.42 0.05 0.27
C ILE A 170 -10.25 1.22 -0.71
N ASN A 171 -11.32 1.64 -1.38
CA ASN A 171 -11.25 2.73 -2.35
C ASN A 171 -10.91 4.07 -1.69
N GLN A 172 -11.43 4.33 -0.49
CA GLN A 172 -11.11 5.54 0.27
C GLN A 172 -9.63 5.56 0.67
N GLN A 173 -9.06 4.44 1.10
CA GLN A 173 -7.65 4.33 1.44
C GLN A 173 -6.75 4.48 0.20
N LYS A 174 -7.14 3.88 -0.92
CA LYS A 174 -6.47 4.11 -2.22
C LYS A 174 -6.47 5.59 -2.61
N ALA A 175 -7.61 6.28 -2.45
CA ALA A 175 -7.72 7.70 -2.73
C ALA A 175 -6.86 8.55 -1.79
N LYS A 176 -6.81 8.23 -0.49
CA LYS A 176 -5.93 8.91 0.48
C LYS A 176 -4.45 8.71 0.14
N ASN A 177 -4.04 7.49 -0.19
CA ASN A 177 -2.65 7.18 -0.57
C ASN A 177 -2.27 7.89 -1.88
N SER A 178 -3.18 7.95 -2.85
CA SER A 178 -2.99 8.69 -4.10
C SER A 178 -2.92 10.21 -3.85
N ALA A 179 -3.81 10.78 -3.04
CA ALA A 179 -3.79 12.20 -2.69
C ALA A 179 -2.49 12.59 -1.96
N PHE A 180 -2.03 11.74 -1.04
CA PHE A 180 -0.76 11.93 -0.34
C PHE A 180 0.43 12.00 -1.32
N SER A 181 0.38 11.23 -2.42
CA SER A 181 1.41 11.23 -3.47
C SER A 181 1.59 12.57 -4.19
N PHE A 182 0.54 13.41 -4.28
CA PHE A 182 0.59 14.69 -4.99
C PHE A 182 1.04 15.87 -4.12
N ILE A 183 0.85 15.80 -2.80
CA ILE A 183 1.25 16.84 -1.82
C ILE A 183 2.69 17.34 -2.01
N PRO A 184 3.71 16.48 -2.16
CA PRO A 184 5.08 16.96 -2.25
C PRO A 184 5.36 17.77 -3.52
N TYR A 185 4.72 17.44 -4.65
CA TYR A 185 4.85 18.21 -5.89
C TYR A 185 4.21 19.60 -5.78
N VAL A 186 3.06 19.69 -5.10
CA VAL A 186 2.40 20.98 -4.83
C VAL A 186 3.29 21.87 -3.95
N LEU A 187 3.93 21.32 -2.91
CA LEU A 187 4.85 22.05 -2.05
C LEU A 187 6.10 22.54 -2.80
N ILE A 188 6.63 21.73 -3.71
CA ILE A 188 7.78 22.11 -4.56
C ILE A 188 7.40 23.25 -5.50
N ILE A 189 6.29 23.14 -6.22
CA ILE A 189 5.83 24.16 -7.17
C ILE A 189 5.55 25.48 -6.44
N PHE A 190 4.84 25.43 -5.32
CA PHE A 190 4.53 26.61 -4.51
C PHE A 190 5.80 27.23 -3.90
N GLY A 191 6.74 26.41 -3.43
CA GLY A 191 8.05 26.87 -2.97
C GLY A 191 8.84 27.60 -4.06
N LEU A 192 8.85 27.08 -5.30
CA LEU A 192 9.52 27.73 -6.44
C LEU A 192 8.90 29.09 -6.78
N ILE A 193 7.57 29.20 -6.76
CA ILE A 193 6.87 30.48 -7.01
C ILE A 193 7.26 31.54 -5.98
N LEU A 194 7.34 31.16 -4.70
CA LEU A 194 7.72 32.08 -3.62
C LEU A 194 9.20 32.49 -3.67
N ILE A 195 10.07 31.62 -4.18
CA ILE A 195 11.48 31.94 -4.42
C ILE A 195 11.58 33.01 -5.53
N ILE A 196 10.79 32.92 -6.59
CA ILE A 196 10.77 33.91 -7.69
C ILE A 196 10.27 35.28 -7.19
N SER A 197 9.42 35.31 -6.16
CA SER A 197 8.94 36.55 -5.56
C SER A 197 9.80 37.06 -4.38
N ASP A 198 11.04 36.58 -4.22
CA ASP A 198 11.99 36.97 -3.16
C ASP A 198 11.44 36.80 -1.72
N ILE A 199 10.54 35.83 -1.51
CA ILE A 199 9.99 35.53 -0.19
C ILE A 199 10.85 34.45 0.49
N ASN A 200 11.48 34.80 1.62
CA ASN A 200 12.38 33.92 2.39
C ASN A 200 11.79 32.54 2.76
N ILE A 201 10.47 32.43 2.88
CA ILE A 201 9.77 31.17 3.21
C ILE A 201 9.82 30.17 2.04
N GLY A 202 10.03 30.63 0.80
CA GLY A 202 10.03 29.77 -0.40
C GLY A 202 11.10 28.67 -0.37
N VAL A 203 12.29 28.96 0.15
CA VAL A 203 13.39 27.97 0.30
C VAL A 203 13.01 26.84 1.26
N ILE A 204 12.29 27.17 2.34
CA ILE A 204 11.86 26.21 3.35
C ILE A 204 10.79 25.28 2.76
N LEU A 205 9.80 25.82 2.04
CA LEU A 205 8.72 25.04 1.44
C LEU A 205 9.22 24.15 0.30
N PHE A 206 10.14 24.66 -0.53
CA PHE A 206 10.80 23.86 -1.57
C PHE A 206 11.62 22.72 -0.95
N GLY A 207 12.43 23.01 0.07
CA GLY A 207 13.20 21.99 0.79
C GLY A 207 12.31 20.92 1.45
N ALA A 208 11.22 21.35 2.11
CA ALA A 208 10.25 20.44 2.71
C ALA A 208 9.57 19.52 1.68
N GLY A 209 9.18 20.05 0.52
CA GLY A 209 8.60 19.26 -0.57
C GLY A 209 9.57 18.22 -1.14
N ILE A 210 10.85 18.57 -1.31
CA ILE A 210 11.90 17.64 -1.74
C ILE A 210 12.11 16.54 -0.69
N ILE A 211 12.22 16.88 0.59
CA ILE A 211 12.35 15.90 1.67
C ILE A 211 11.14 14.94 1.66
N MET A 212 9.93 15.47 1.51
CA MET A 212 8.71 14.69 1.47
C MET A 212 8.69 13.72 0.28
N LEU A 213 9.09 14.15 -0.93
CA LEU A 213 9.26 13.23 -2.09
C LEU A 213 10.19 12.06 -1.78
N PHE A 214 11.34 12.32 -1.15
CA PHE A 214 12.31 11.27 -0.81
C PHE A 214 11.81 10.34 0.29
N THR A 215 11.11 10.87 1.30
CA THR A 215 10.51 10.03 2.35
C THR A 215 9.37 9.16 1.85
N MET A 216 8.58 9.63 0.89
CA MET A 216 7.45 8.89 0.32
C MET A 216 7.88 7.79 -0.65
N LYS A 217 8.93 8.04 -1.46
CA LYS A 217 9.46 7.04 -2.40
C LYS A 217 10.12 5.85 -1.70
N GLY A 218 10.59 6.05 -0.45
CA GLY A 218 11.18 5.00 0.39
C GLY A 218 10.18 4.13 1.17
N SER A 219 8.87 4.26 0.92
CA SER A 219 7.82 3.45 1.57
C SER A 219 7.32 2.28 0.70
N SER A 220 8.07 1.87 -0.33
CA SER A 220 7.90 0.55 -0.93
C SER A 220 8.95 -0.40 -0.37
N ASN A 221 8.48 -1.42 0.35
CA ASN A 221 9.16 -2.67 0.67
C ASN A 221 10.35 -2.63 1.63
N GLN A 222 10.09 -3.04 2.87
CA GLN A 222 10.85 -4.11 3.54
C GLN A 222 10.00 -4.65 4.70
N THR A 223 9.79 -5.97 4.72
CA THR A 223 9.26 -6.72 5.87
C THR A 223 10.16 -6.47 7.09
N ILE A 224 9.58 -5.99 8.20
CA ILE A 224 10.32 -5.62 9.41
C ILE A 224 10.10 -6.68 10.48
N ASP A 225 11.10 -7.54 10.66
CA ASP A 225 11.33 -8.25 11.93
C ASP A 225 11.70 -7.23 13.03
N PRO A 226 11.09 -7.28 14.23
CA PRO A 226 11.35 -6.31 15.29
C PRO A 226 12.60 -6.71 16.08
N LYS A 227 13.79 -6.44 15.52
CA LYS A 227 15.01 -6.27 16.32
C LYS A 227 15.68 -4.96 15.92
N LEU A 228 15.89 -4.09 16.92
CA LEU A 228 16.44 -2.74 16.80
C LEU A 228 17.59 -2.66 15.80
N LYS A 229 17.50 -1.75 14.81
CA LYS A 229 18.65 -1.42 13.96
C LYS A 229 18.78 0.09 13.73
N GLY A 230 19.98 0.62 14.04
CA GLY A 230 20.40 2.00 13.79
C GLY A 230 20.87 2.25 12.34
N TYR A 231 21.56 3.38 12.11
CA TYR A 231 21.95 3.93 10.78
C TYR A 231 22.50 2.91 9.76
N SER A 232 23.16 1.83 10.21
CA SER A 232 23.69 0.79 9.34
C SER A 232 22.60 0.03 8.56
N SER A 233 21.40 -0.15 9.11
CA SER A 233 20.29 -0.89 8.46
C SER A 233 19.51 -0.07 7.45
N TRP A 234 19.77 1.24 7.36
CA TRP A 234 19.03 2.08 6.44
C TRP A 234 19.45 1.79 5.00
N ASN A 235 18.47 1.76 4.10
CA ASN A 235 18.73 1.72 2.67
C ASN A 235 19.43 3.02 2.20
N GLN A 236 20.06 2.97 1.03
CA GLN A 236 20.82 4.09 0.45
C GLN A 236 19.99 5.38 0.42
N GLU A 237 18.71 5.27 0.08
CA GLU A 237 17.81 6.43 -0.02
C GLU A 237 17.56 7.11 1.33
N LYS A 238 17.31 6.35 2.41
CA LYS A 238 17.15 6.90 3.77
C LYS A 238 18.44 7.54 4.27
N LYS A 239 19.60 6.95 3.95
CA LYS A 239 20.93 7.52 4.28
C LYS A 239 21.16 8.84 3.55
N VAL A 240 20.86 8.90 2.26
CA VAL A 240 20.96 10.11 1.43
C VAL A 240 20.00 11.19 1.95
N GLY A 241 18.75 10.85 2.26
CA GLY A 241 17.77 11.78 2.83
C GLY A 241 18.23 12.39 4.17
N TRP A 242 18.85 11.59 5.04
CA TRP A 242 19.39 12.07 6.32
C TRP A 242 20.62 12.96 6.18
N ILE A 243 21.48 12.67 5.20
CA ILE A 243 22.62 13.54 4.85
C ILE A 243 22.10 14.88 4.32
N ILE A 244 21.11 14.87 3.42
CA ILE A 244 20.46 16.08 2.89
C ILE A 244 19.84 16.89 4.04
N LEU A 245 19.11 16.24 4.96
CA LEU A 245 18.51 16.88 6.13
C LEU A 245 19.55 17.63 6.96
N ASN A 246 20.70 17.02 7.26
CA ASN A 246 21.75 17.68 8.04
C ASN A 246 22.39 18.86 7.29
N ILE A 247 22.61 18.72 5.98
CA ILE A 247 23.17 19.81 5.16
C ILE A 247 22.21 21.01 5.13
N PHE A 248 20.91 20.78 4.98
CA PHE A 248 19.92 21.87 4.96
C PHE A 248 19.63 22.44 6.36
N SER A 249 19.54 21.58 7.39
CA SER A 249 19.15 21.97 8.76
C SER A 249 20.28 22.62 9.56
N LEU A 250 21.55 22.25 9.30
CA LEU A 250 22.70 22.80 10.02
C LEU A 250 23.56 23.70 9.13
N GLY A 251 23.67 23.38 7.84
CA GLY A 251 24.49 24.16 6.91
C GLY A 251 23.91 25.53 6.59
N ILE A 252 22.62 25.61 6.24
CA ILE A 252 21.99 26.88 5.85
C ILE A 252 21.90 27.85 7.04
N PRO A 253 21.44 27.45 8.24
CA PRO A 253 21.42 28.35 9.39
C PRO A 253 22.82 28.80 9.83
N ALA A 254 23.84 27.92 9.82
CA ALA A 254 25.20 28.31 10.20
C ALA A 254 25.82 29.31 9.20
N ILE A 255 25.52 29.17 7.91
CA ILE A 255 25.97 30.11 6.87
C ILE A 255 25.26 31.46 6.99
N VAL A 256 23.94 31.46 7.25
CA VAL A 256 23.17 32.68 7.50
C VAL A 256 23.66 33.39 8.77
N TYR A 257 23.94 32.63 9.84
CA TYR A 257 24.46 33.19 11.10
C TYR A 257 25.88 33.74 10.94
N SER A 258 26.74 33.05 10.18
CA SER A 258 28.09 33.51 9.83
C SER A 258 28.07 34.78 9.00
N ASN A 259 27.18 34.87 8.01
CA ASN A 259 27.02 36.06 7.18
C ASN A 259 26.43 37.23 7.98
N LYS A 260 25.49 36.99 8.91
CA LYS A 260 24.95 38.02 9.80
C LYS A 260 26.02 38.60 10.73
N GLN A 261 26.85 37.76 11.35
CA GLN A 261 27.99 38.25 12.16
C GLN A 261 29.02 39.01 11.32
N LYS A 262 29.22 38.61 10.06
CA LYS A 262 30.15 39.30 9.16
C LYS A 262 29.62 40.65 8.71
N GLN A 263 28.30 40.79 8.54
CA GLN A 263 27.62 42.05 8.27
C GLN A 263 27.74 43.02 9.47
N GLU A 264 27.43 42.56 10.69
CA GLU A 264 27.60 43.36 11.92
C GLU A 264 29.06 43.79 12.13
N LYS A 265 30.01 42.94 11.75
CA LYS A 265 31.44 43.28 11.80
C LYS A 265 31.86 44.24 10.69
N LEU A 266 31.26 44.18 9.50
CA LEU A 266 31.52 45.12 8.40
C LEU A 266 30.93 46.51 8.70
N ASP A 267 29.75 46.57 9.33
CA ASP A 267 29.09 47.82 9.69
C ASP A 267 29.85 48.57 10.80
N SER A 268 30.58 47.86 11.67
CA SER A 268 31.49 48.45 12.67
C SER A 268 32.81 48.98 12.10
N LEU A 269 33.14 48.64 10.84
CA LEU A 269 34.44 48.92 10.20
C LEU A 269 34.36 49.90 9.03
N ASN A 270 33.22 50.56 8.82
CA ASN A 270 33.05 51.52 7.72
C ASN A 270 33.83 52.82 7.94
N CYS A 271 35.10 52.80 7.54
CA CYS A 271 35.69 53.91 6.81
C CYS A 271 36.45 53.38 5.58
N TYR A 272 35.93 53.75 4.41
CA TYR A 272 36.57 53.83 3.10
C TYR A 272 36.62 52.62 2.15
N SER A 273 36.02 52.87 0.97
CA SER A 273 36.37 52.44 -0.39
C SER A 273 36.02 51.01 -0.83
N GLU A 274 34.94 50.91 -1.62
CA GLU A 274 34.52 49.75 -2.41
C GLU A 274 35.65 49.07 -3.20
N LYS A 275 35.71 47.74 -3.09
CA LYS A 275 36.24 46.84 -4.12
C LYS A 275 35.24 45.72 -4.36
N THR A 276 34.35 45.90 -5.32
CA THR A 276 33.41 44.87 -5.79
C THR A 276 34.06 44.06 -6.92
N GLY A 277 34.66 42.91 -6.60
CA GLY A 277 35.25 42.04 -7.61
C GLY A 277 35.54 40.64 -7.08
N PHE A 278 35.65 39.64 -7.96
CA PHE A 278 35.82 38.22 -7.59
C PHE A 278 36.90 37.98 -6.51
N ALA A 279 38.00 38.73 -6.56
CA ALA A 279 39.10 38.64 -5.59
C ALA A 279 38.78 39.18 -4.19
N SER A 280 37.74 40.00 -4.02
CA SER A 280 37.28 40.49 -2.70
C SER A 280 36.27 39.56 -2.03
N TRP A 281 35.81 38.52 -2.73
CA TRP A 281 34.88 37.54 -2.18
C TRP A 281 35.59 36.56 -1.25
N SER A 282 34.85 36.03 -0.26
CA SER A 282 35.40 34.99 0.61
C SER A 282 35.74 33.73 -0.20
N ALA A 283 36.72 32.94 0.24
CA ALA A 283 37.10 31.70 -0.43
C ALA A 283 35.89 30.77 -0.66
N GLY A 284 34.94 30.73 0.29
CA GLY A 284 33.68 29.99 0.13
C GLY A 284 32.76 30.56 -0.95
N ALA A 285 32.63 31.89 -1.07
CA ALA A 285 31.83 32.53 -2.12
C ALA A 285 32.48 32.40 -3.51
N GLN A 286 33.81 32.40 -3.58
CA GLN A 286 34.55 32.12 -4.81
C GLN A 286 34.35 30.66 -5.25
N VAL A 287 34.44 29.71 -4.31
CA VAL A 287 34.20 28.28 -4.57
C VAL A 287 32.74 28.05 -4.98
N MET A 288 31.77 28.68 -4.32
CA MET A 288 30.36 28.59 -4.70
C MET A 288 30.06 29.22 -6.05
N TRP A 289 30.68 30.36 -6.40
CA TRP A 289 30.53 30.96 -7.73
C TRP A 289 31.17 30.11 -8.83
N ILE A 290 32.30 29.46 -8.55
CA ILE A 290 32.95 28.51 -9.46
C ILE A 290 32.06 27.28 -9.65
N ILE A 291 31.54 26.70 -8.57
CA ILE A 291 30.63 25.55 -8.62
C ILE A 291 29.36 25.94 -9.38
N LEU A 292 28.73 27.07 -9.04
CA LEU A 292 27.53 27.56 -9.71
C LEU A 292 27.79 27.75 -11.21
N ASN A 293 28.90 28.37 -11.62
CA ASN A 293 29.26 28.52 -13.04
C ASN A 293 29.54 27.19 -13.74
N ILE A 294 30.17 26.21 -13.07
CA ILE A 294 30.39 24.88 -13.64
C ILE A 294 29.05 24.19 -13.91
N TYR A 295 28.07 24.36 -13.02
CA TYR A 295 26.72 23.79 -13.17
C TYR A 295 25.79 24.60 -14.09
N THR A 296 25.90 25.93 -14.13
CA THR A 296 25.01 26.82 -14.90
C THR A 296 25.52 27.17 -16.30
N LEU A 297 26.84 27.19 -16.54
CA LEU A 297 27.43 27.42 -17.87
C LEU A 297 27.88 26.13 -18.57
N GLY A 298 28.10 25.03 -17.84
CA GLY A 298 28.49 23.74 -18.42
C GLY A 298 27.42 23.09 -19.29
N ILE A 299 26.14 23.35 -19.02
CA ILE A 299 25.01 22.80 -19.79
C ILE A 299 24.63 23.69 -21.00
N PRO A 300 24.67 25.04 -20.92
CA PRO A 300 24.44 25.90 -22.08
C PRO A 300 25.62 26.01 -23.06
N ALA A 301 26.87 25.84 -22.62
CA ALA A 301 28.05 25.94 -23.51
C ALA A 301 28.15 24.78 -24.52
N LEU A 302 27.55 23.62 -24.22
CA LEU A 302 27.39 22.51 -25.18
C LEU A 302 26.36 22.81 -26.28
N ILE A 303 25.43 23.75 -26.05
CA ILE A 303 24.39 24.13 -27.00
C ILE A 303 24.80 25.37 -27.83
N TYR A 304 25.73 26.20 -27.34
CA TYR A 304 26.06 27.49 -27.97
C TYR A 304 27.38 27.54 -28.77
N SER A 305 28.14 26.44 -28.89
CA SER A 305 29.46 26.47 -29.58
C SER A 305 29.43 26.52 -31.11
N ASN A 306 28.28 26.85 -31.72
CA ASN A 306 28.19 27.08 -33.18
C ASN A 306 27.62 28.46 -33.49
N ARG A 307 28.39 29.53 -33.18
CA ARG A 307 28.40 30.77 -33.99
C ARG A 307 29.55 31.71 -33.62
N GLN A 308 30.51 31.76 -34.56
CA GLN A 308 31.33 32.89 -35.00
C GLN A 308 32.34 33.56 -34.03
N LYS A 309 33.60 33.42 -34.49
CA LYS A 309 34.76 34.29 -34.30
C LYS A 309 34.42 35.76 -34.61
N GLN A 310 34.99 36.73 -33.87
CA GLN A 310 36.17 37.55 -34.26
C GLN A 310 36.32 38.80 -33.38
N ASN A 311 37.60 39.10 -33.05
CA ASN A 311 38.23 40.42 -32.81
C ASN A 311 37.76 41.27 -31.60
N SER A 312 38.58 42.00 -30.86
CA SER A 312 40.04 42.24 -30.84
C SER A 312 40.40 43.10 -29.61
N ILE A 313 41.55 42.78 -28.98
CA ILE A 313 42.58 43.68 -28.40
C ILE A 313 42.14 44.84 -27.47
N ILE A 314 42.56 44.80 -26.18
CA ILE A 314 43.31 45.88 -25.50
C ILE A 314 44.34 45.26 -24.53
N ARG A 315 45.61 45.68 -24.64
CA ARG A 315 46.70 45.38 -23.70
C ARG A 315 46.54 46.23 -22.44
N TYR A 316 46.59 45.59 -21.27
CA TYR A 316 47.18 46.15 -20.06
C TYR A 316 48.11 45.08 -19.47
N GLU A 317 49.39 45.42 -19.35
CA GLU A 317 50.38 44.63 -18.62
C GLU A 317 50.06 44.70 -17.12
N SER A 318 49.27 43.74 -16.64
CA SER A 318 49.37 43.29 -15.27
C SER A 318 50.21 42.02 -15.26
N LYS A 319 51.20 41.95 -14.37
CA LYS A 319 52.00 40.74 -14.14
C LYS A 319 51.06 39.59 -13.78
N ARG A 320 50.63 38.81 -14.79
CA ARG A 320 49.87 37.58 -14.57
C ARG A 320 50.83 36.58 -13.93
N LYS A 321 50.58 36.27 -12.67
CA LYS A 321 51.15 35.12 -11.99
C LYS A 321 50.56 33.86 -12.68
N GLY A 322 51.22 33.40 -13.74
CA GLY A 322 50.86 32.21 -14.51
C GLY A 322 51.20 30.92 -13.77
N PHE A 323 51.00 29.77 -14.43
CA PHE A 323 51.23 28.42 -13.87
C PHE A 323 52.56 28.29 -13.10
N SER A 324 53.62 28.97 -13.53
CA SER A 324 54.92 29.00 -12.85
C SER A 324 54.86 29.47 -11.39
N SER A 325 53.94 30.38 -11.06
CA SER A 325 53.81 31.02 -9.74
C SER A 325 53.06 30.21 -8.68
N TRP A 326 52.51 29.05 -9.03
CA TRP A 326 51.74 28.23 -8.10
C TRP A 326 52.66 27.41 -7.20
N SER A 327 52.24 27.23 -5.94
CA SER A 327 52.88 26.29 -5.02
C SER A 327 52.78 24.86 -5.57
N ALA A 328 53.75 24.02 -5.24
CA ALA A 328 53.83 22.65 -5.75
C ALA A 328 52.53 21.84 -5.51
N GLY A 329 51.88 22.04 -4.36
CA GLY A 329 50.59 21.41 -4.04
C GLY A 329 49.46 21.83 -4.97
N LEU A 330 49.34 23.12 -5.32
CA LEU A 330 48.30 23.62 -6.23
C LEU A 330 48.48 23.13 -7.67
N LYS A 331 49.74 23.01 -8.13
CA LYS A 331 50.07 22.41 -9.43
C LYS A 331 49.67 20.93 -9.47
N LEU A 332 49.97 20.20 -8.39
CA LEU A 332 49.68 18.78 -8.27
C LEU A 332 48.17 18.52 -8.22
N ILE A 333 47.42 19.34 -7.48
CA ILE A 333 45.94 19.29 -7.45
C ILE A 333 45.35 19.55 -8.84
N TRP A 334 45.86 20.55 -9.58
CA TRP A 334 45.37 20.87 -10.92
C TRP A 334 45.66 19.78 -11.96
N ILE A 335 46.83 19.13 -11.86
CA ILE A 335 47.18 17.97 -12.69
C ILE A 335 46.28 16.79 -12.36
N ILE A 336 46.07 16.47 -11.07
CA ILE A 336 45.15 15.40 -10.64
C ILE A 336 43.74 15.67 -11.15
N LEU A 337 43.24 16.90 -11.02
CA LEU A 337 41.91 17.27 -11.47
C LEU A 337 41.75 17.06 -12.97
N ASN A 338 42.71 17.50 -13.80
CA ASN A 338 42.66 17.29 -15.25
C ASN A 338 42.76 15.81 -15.66
N ILE A 339 43.53 14.99 -14.92
CA ILE A 339 43.58 13.54 -15.16
C ILE A 339 42.23 12.89 -14.86
N TYR A 340 41.54 13.32 -13.80
CA TYR A 340 40.22 12.81 -13.46
C TYR A 340 39.11 13.32 -14.38
N THR A 341 39.16 14.60 -14.81
CA THR A 341 38.10 15.22 -15.62
C THR A 341 38.24 14.95 -17.11
N LEU A 342 39.45 14.77 -17.64
CA LEU A 342 39.68 14.52 -19.06
C LEU A 342 40.22 13.11 -19.34
N GLY A 343 41.08 12.57 -18.47
CA GLY A 343 41.73 11.27 -18.66
C GLY A 343 40.78 10.08 -18.47
N ILE A 344 39.93 10.10 -17.45
CA ILE A 344 38.99 9.00 -17.18
C ILE A 344 37.87 8.92 -18.24
N PRO A 345 37.23 10.03 -18.66
CA PRO A 345 36.26 9.98 -19.77
C PRO A 345 36.90 9.57 -21.10
N ALA A 346 38.13 9.99 -21.39
CA ALA A 346 38.85 9.60 -22.60
C ALA A 346 39.24 8.11 -22.59
N LEU A 347 39.65 7.55 -21.45
CA LEU A 347 39.93 6.12 -21.29
C LEU A 347 38.67 5.27 -21.42
N ILE A 348 37.54 5.71 -20.85
CA ILE A 348 36.24 5.04 -21.00
C ILE A 348 35.74 5.11 -22.44
N TYR A 349 35.96 6.24 -23.12
CA TYR A 349 35.62 6.40 -24.54
C TYR A 349 36.49 5.52 -25.45
N TYR A 350 37.79 5.40 -25.16
CA TYR A 350 38.72 4.59 -25.95
C TYR A 350 38.56 3.08 -25.68
N SER A 351 38.20 2.66 -24.45
CA SER A 351 37.95 1.25 -24.13
C SER A 351 36.66 0.70 -24.74
N LYS A 352 35.73 1.57 -25.15
CA LYS A 352 34.51 1.20 -25.88
C LYS A 352 34.70 1.08 -27.39
N LYS A 353 35.90 1.37 -27.92
CA LYS A 353 36.17 1.41 -29.36
C LYS A 353 37.16 0.32 -29.83
N LYS A 354 37.34 -0.73 -29.04
CA LYS A 354 38.10 -1.94 -29.41
C LYS A 354 37.17 -3.15 -29.46
#